data_AF-A0A971QN37-F1
#
_entry.id   AF-A0A971QN37-F1
#
_cell.length_a   1.000
_cell.length_b   1.000
_cell.length_c   1.000
_cell.angle_alpha   90.00
_cell.angle_beta   90.00
_cell.angle_gamma   90.00
#
_symmetry.space_group_name_H-M   'P 1'
#
loop_
_entity.id
_entity.type
_entity.pdbx_description
1 polymer ?
#
loop_
_entity_poly.entity_id
_entity_poly.type
_entity_poly.pdbx_seq_one_letter_code
_entity_poly.pdbx_strand_id
1 'polypeptide(L)' 'MILLEALEMALSKEKEAVEKYTELEIKHHALRDLFSFLANEERKHVKMIENKIRDLMK' A
#
# COMPACT_ATOMS: atom_id res chain seq x y z
N MET A 1 4.49 17.92 11.14
CA MET A 1 4.11 17.10 9.98
C MET A 1 2.97 17.82 9.27
N ILE A 2 3.24 18.38 8.09
CA ILE A 2 2.18 18.96 7.24
C ILE A 2 1.39 17.83 6.56
N LEU A 3 0.14 18.10 6.15
CA LEU A 3 -0.75 17.08 5.58
C LEU A 3 -0.13 16.30 4.41
N LEU A 4 0.62 16.98 3.54
CA LEU A 4 1.29 16.36 2.40
C LEU A 4 2.35 15.34 2.84
N GLU A 5 3.21 15.71 3.80
CA GLU A 5 4.22 14.80 4.37
C GLU A 5 3.58 13.55 5.00
N ALA A 6 2.43 13.71 5.67
CA ALA A 6 1.70 12.59 6.24
C ALA A 6 1.18 11.62 5.16
N LEU A 7 0.69 12.17 4.04
CA LEU A 7 0.22 11.37 2.91
C LEU A 7 1.37 10.68 2.17
N GLU A 8 2.52 11.34 2.01
CA GLU A 8 3.71 10.73 1.43
C GLU A 8 4.25 9.60 2.30
N MET A 9 4.28 9.79 3.62
CA MET A 9 4.64 8.75 4.57
C MET A 9 3.68 7.55 4.49
N ALA A 10 2.37 7.81 4.47
CA ALA A 10 1.37 6.75 4.32
C ALA A 10 1.56 6.01 2.99
N LEU A 11 1.74 6.73 1.87
CA LEU A 11 1.98 6.13 0.56
C LEU A 11 3.20 5.21 0.55
N SER A 12 4.31 5.62 1.19
CA SER A 12 5.50 4.80 1.32
C SER A 12 5.22 3.51 2.10
N LYS A 13 4.47 3.62 3.20
CA LYS A 13 4.11 2.47 4.04
C LYS A 13 3.23 1.47 3.31
N GLU A 14 2.26 1.94 2.52
CA GLU A 14 1.42 1.05 1.72
C GLU A 14 2.22 0.34 0.63
N LYS A 15 3.18 1.02 -0.01
CA LYS A 15 4.08 0.39 -1.00
C LYS A 15 4.96 -0.68 -0.36
N GLU A 16 5.57 -0.40 0.79
CA GLU A 16 6.33 -1.39 1.58
C GLU A 16 5.46 -2.60 1.96
N ALA A 17 4.19 -2.38 2.33
CA ALA A 17 3.26 -3.44 2.69
C ALA A 17 2.89 -4.33 1.49
N VAL A 18 2.66 -3.75 0.30
CA VAL A 18 2.44 -4.51 -0.95
C VAL A 18 3.62 -5.44 -1.24
N GLU A 19 4.85 -4.92 -1.16
CA GLU A 19 6.07 -5.71 -1.39
C GLU A 19 6.17 -6.85 -0.37
N LYS A 20 5.98 -6.54 0.91
CA LYS A 20 6.06 -7.53 1.99
C LYS A 20 5.01 -8.64 1.85
N TYR A 21 3.75 -8.30 1.58
CA TYR A 21 2.72 -9.33 1.41
C TYR A 21 2.91 -10.14 0.14
N THR A 22 3.40 -9.54 -0.94
CA THR A 22 3.75 -10.28 -2.17
C THR A 22 4.89 -11.28 -1.91
N GLU A 23 5.90 -10.89 -1.11
CA GLU A 23 6.97 -11.81 -0.69
C GLU A 23 6.45 -12.94 0.21
N LEU A 24 5.58 -12.63 1.18
CA LEU A 24 5.00 -13.61 2.09
C LEU A 24 4.06 -14.59 1.37
N GLU A 25 3.34 -14.14 0.33
CA GLU A 25 2.53 -15.00 -0.54
C GLU A 25 3.37 -16.14 -1.14
N ILE A 26 4.59 -15.81 -1.59
CA ILE A 26 5.52 -16.77 -2.20
C ILE A 26 6.12 -17.69 -1.14
N LYS A 27 6.50 -17.16 0.03
CA LYS A 27 7.15 -17.92 1.11
C LYS A 27 6.21 -18.87 1.86
N HIS A 28 4.93 -18.52 1.95
CA HIS A 28 3.96 -19.23 2.78
C HIS A 28 2.75 -19.67 1.97
N HIS A 29 2.92 -20.72 1.16
CA HIS A 29 1.88 -21.23 0.26
C HIS A 29 0.53 -21.53 0.96
N ALA A 30 0.54 -21.99 2.22
CA ALA A 30 -0.67 -22.26 2.99
C ALA A 30 -1.49 -20.98 3.33
N LEU A 31 -0.86 -19.81 3.28
CA LEU A 31 -1.48 -18.50 3.56
C LEU A 31 -1.50 -17.61 2.31
N ARG A 32 -1.30 -18.19 1.12
CA ARG A 32 -1.23 -17.47 -0.15
C ARG A 32 -2.44 -16.58 -0.37
N ASP A 33 -3.65 -17.10 -0.17
CA ASP A 33 -4.88 -16.35 -0.42
C ASP A 33 -5.01 -15.14 0.53
N LEU A 34 -4.60 -15.30 1.78
CA LEU A 34 -4.57 -14.21 2.76
C LEU A 34 -3.58 -13.12 2.34
N PHE A 35 -2.34 -13.49 2.02
CA PHE A 35 -1.32 -12.51 1.63
C PHE A 35 -1.64 -11.84 0.30
N SER A 36 -2.22 -12.57 -0.65
CA SER A 36 -2.69 -12.00 -1.92
C SER A 36 -3.84 -11.01 -1.71
N PHE A 37 -4.80 -11.35 -0.83
CA PHE A 37 -5.86 -10.43 -0.42
C PHE A 37 -5.30 -9.15 0.19
N LEU A 38 -4.40 -9.27 1.19
CA LEU A 38 -3.78 -8.11 1.85
C LEU A 38 -3.02 -7.24 0.84
N ALA A 39 -2.17 -7.83 -0.01
CA ALA A 39 -1.45 -7.10 -1.05
C ALA A 39 -2.39 -6.34 -1.99
N ASN A 40 -3.57 -6.90 -2.29
CA ASN A 40 -4.56 -6.24 -3.13
C ASN A 40 -5.28 -5.09 -2.44
N GLU A 41 -5.56 -5.20 -1.14
CA GLU A 41 -6.10 -4.07 -0.36
C GLU A 41 -5.10 -2.91 -0.30
N GLU A 42 -3.82 -3.17 -0.02
CA GLU A 42 -2.81 -2.09 0.04
C GLU A 42 -2.61 -1.42 -1.33
N ARG A 43 -2.72 -2.18 -2.44
CA ARG A 43 -2.73 -1.58 -3.80
C ARG A 43 -3.90 -0.61 -4.01
N LYS A 44 -5.06 -0.83 -3.38
CA LYS A 44 -6.18 0.11 -3.41
C LYS A 44 -5.85 1.35 -2.58
N HIS A 45 -5.29 1.18 -1.38
CA HIS A 45 -4.86 2.29 -0.54
C HIS A 45 -3.81 3.18 -1.23
N VAL A 46 -2.79 2.59 -1.88
CA VAL A 46 -1.81 3.31 -2.72
C VAL A 46 -2.51 4.23 -3.72
N LYS A 47 -3.46 3.69 -4.51
CA LYS A 47 -4.19 4.47 -5.52
C LYS A 47 -5.02 5.59 -4.89
N MET A 48 -5.66 5.34 -3.75
CA MET A 48 -6.44 6.34 -3.02
C MET A 48 -5.57 7.50 -2.54
N ILE A 49 -4.40 7.19 -1.97
CA ILE A 49 -3.47 8.19 -1.46
C ILE A 49 -2.83 8.99 -2.61
N GLU A 50 -2.40 8.33 -3.70
CA GLU A 50 -1.87 8.99 -4.90
C GLU A 50 -2.88 9.97 -5.52
N ASN A 51 -4.15 9.57 -5.59
CA ASN A 51 -5.22 10.47 -6.05
C ASN A 51 -5.39 11.66 -5.10
N LYS A 52 -5.35 11.42 -3.78
CA LYS A 52 -5.49 12.50 -2.79
C LYS A 52 -4.33 13.50 -2.86
N ILE A 53 -3.10 13.03 -3.02
CA ILE A 53 -1.92 13.88 -3.22
C ILE A 53 -2.09 14.70 -4.49
N ARG A 54 -2.49 14.07 -5.61
CA ARG A 54 -2.74 14.76 -6.87
C ARG A 54 -3.77 15.87 -6.73
N ASP A 55 -4.86 15.63 -5.99
CA ASP A 55 -5.91 16.62 -5.77
C ASP A 55 -5.48 17.79 -4.86
N LEU A 56 -4.52 17.57 -3.96
CA LEU A 56 -3.95 18.63 -3.11
C LEU A 56 -2.90 19.49 -3.84
N MET A 57 -2.31 18.96 -4.91
CA MET A 57 -1.30 19.66 -5.72
C MET A 57 -1.88 20.40 -6.94
N LYS A 58 -3.21 20.33 -7.15
CA LYS A 58 -3.94 21.14 -8.14
C LYS A 58 -4.20 22.53 -7.59
#